data_AF-A0AAU5K0P1-F1
#
_entry.id   AF-A0AAU5K0P1-F1
#
_cell.length_a   1.000
_cell.length_b   1.000
_cell.length_c   1.000
_cell.angle_alpha   90.00
_cell.angle_beta   90.00
_cell.angle_gamma   90.00
#
_symmetry.space_group_name_H-M   'P 1'
#
loop_
_entity.id
_entity.type
_entity.pdbx_description
1 polymer ?
#
loop_
_entity_poly.entity_id
_entity_poly.type
_entity_poly.pdbx_seq_one_letter_code
_entity_poly.pdbx_strand_id
1 'polypeptide(L)' 'MAHLTFDAAEQQLLREAARAEFPGNPALAYVLENLAAEGIDLDRCRDWDDIRAEKGLPEQSDEAPHVA' A
#
# COMPACT_ATOMS: atom_id res chain seq x y z
N MET A 1 13.18 -3.99 14.76
CA MET A 1 11.83 -4.24 14.25
C MET A 1 11.44 -3.07 13.39
N ALA A 2 11.11 -3.30 12.12
CA ALA A 2 10.90 -2.24 11.14
C ALA A 2 9.41 -1.85 11.13
N HIS A 3 9.09 -0.72 11.77
CA HIS A 3 7.74 -0.15 11.74
C HIS A 3 7.73 1.05 10.78
N LEU A 4 6.84 1.00 9.79
CA LEU A 4 6.55 2.13 8.92
C LEU A 4 5.41 2.93 9.56
N THR A 5 5.76 4.04 10.21
CA THR A 5 4.79 5.00 10.76
C THR A 5 4.73 6.21 9.86
N PHE A 6 3.53 6.59 9.44
CA PHE A 6 3.32 7.79 8.63
C PHE A 6 3.02 8.98 9.54
N ASP A 7 3.66 10.11 9.28
CA ASP A 7 3.30 11.37 9.93
C ASP A 7 1.96 11.92 9.41
N ALA A 8 1.44 12.96 10.06
CA ALA A 8 0.12 13.50 9.70
C ALA A 8 0.04 14.05 8.26
N ALA A 9 1.16 14.54 7.71
CA ALA A 9 1.22 15.03 6.34
C ALA A 9 1.28 13.87 5.34
N GLU A 10 2.07 12.84 5.64
CA GLU A 10 2.17 11.62 4.84
C GLU A 10 0.84 10.86 4.80
N GLN A 11 0.12 10.76 5.93
CA GLN A 11 -1.23 10.18 5.98
C GLN A 11 -2.22 10.94 5.07
N GLN A 12 -2.13 12.27 5.04
CA GLN A 12 -2.98 13.09 4.19
C GLN A 12 -2.67 12.87 2.71
N LEU A 13 -1.38 12.81 2.34
CA LEU A 13 -0.95 12.52 0.97
C LEU A 13 -1.41 11.13 0.51
N LEU A 14 -1.28 10.12 1.38
CA LEU A 14 -1.75 8.76 1.08
C LEU A 14 -3.27 8.72 0.86
N ARG A 15 -4.03 9.44 1.69
CA ARG A 15 -5.49 9.54 1.55
C ARG A 15 -5.88 10.19 0.22
N GLU A 16 -5.20 11.27 -0.16
CA GLU A 16 -5.45 11.98 -1.43
C GLU A 16 -5.08 11.11 -2.64
N ALA A 17 -3.92 10.47 -2.61
CA ALA A 17 -3.48 9.55 -3.65
C ALA A 17 -4.44 8.35 -3.81
N ALA A 18 -4.86 7.74 -2.69
CA ALA A 18 -5.80 6.62 -2.71
C ALA A 18 -7.16 6.99 -3.30
N ARG A 19 -7.65 8.20 -3.01
CA ARG A 19 -8.90 8.71 -3.59
C ARG A 19 -8.78 9.03 -5.08
N ALA A 20 -7.62 9.52 -5.51
CA ALA A 20 -7.35 9.82 -6.91
C ALA A 20 -7.23 8.53 -7.75
N GLU A 21 -6.55 7.52 -7.23
CA GLU A 21 -6.29 6.25 -7.93
C GLU A 21 -7.53 5.35 -7.96
N PHE A 22 -8.35 5.37 -6.91
CA PHE A 22 -9.52 4.50 -6.77
C PHE A 22 -10.84 5.28 -6.59
N PRO A 23 -11.26 6.10 -7.57
CA PRO A 23 -12.48 6.91 -7.46
C PRO A 23 -13.76 6.07 -7.33
N GLY A 24 -13.74 4.82 -7.82
CA GLY A 24 -14.85 3.87 -7.75
C GLY A 24 -14.84 2.95 -6.52
N ASN A 25 -13.80 2.99 -5.68
CA ASN A 25 -13.68 2.09 -4.54
C ASN A 25 -13.30 2.86 -3.25
N PRO A 26 -14.27 3.55 -2.62
CA PRO A 26 -14.02 4.34 -1.42
C PRO A 26 -13.59 3.48 -0.21
N ALA A 27 -13.89 2.17 -0.22
CA ALA A 27 -13.47 1.26 0.84
C ALA A 27 -11.94 1.08 0.86
N LEU A 28 -11.29 1.05 -0.31
CA LEU A 28 -9.84 0.90 -0.40
C LEU A 28 -9.10 2.11 0.19
N ALA A 29 -9.60 3.31 -0.08
CA ALA A 29 -9.07 4.54 0.50
C ALA A 29 -9.19 4.56 2.03
N TYR A 30 -10.29 4.03 2.57
CA TYR A 30 -10.51 3.93 4.02
C TYR A 30 -9.59 2.91 4.69
N VAL A 31 -9.33 1.79 4.02
CA VAL A 31 -8.37 0.77 4.50
C VAL A 31 -6.96 1.35 4.53
N LEU A 32 -6.55 2.06 3.47
CA LEU A 32 -5.24 2.71 3.41
C LEU A 32 -5.08 3.79 4.49
N GLU A 33 -6.12 4.57 4.73
CA GLU A 33 -6.17 5.56 5.82
C GLU A 33 -5.98 4.91 7.21
N ASN A 34 -6.67 3.81 7.48
CA ASN A 34 -6.51 3.07 8.73
C ASN A 34 -5.10 2.47 8.87
N LEU A 35 -4.55 1.88 7.79
CA LEU A 35 -3.18 1.36 7.80
C LEU A 35 -2.15 2.47 8.07
N ALA A 36 -2.37 3.66 7.52
CA ALA A 36 -1.48 4.79 7.72
C ALA A 36 -1.52 5.32 9.17
N ALA A 37 -2.69 5.27 9.81
CA ALA A 37 -2.89 5.69 11.19
C ALA A 37 -2.39 4.66 12.22
N GLU A 38 -2.58 3.36 11.94
CA GLU A 38 -2.14 2.27 12.83
C GLU A 38 -0.62 2.01 12.76
N GLY A 39 0.00 2.39 11.63
CA GLY A 39 1.39 2.05 11.34
C GLY A 39 1.53 0.60 10.88
N ILE A 40 2.46 0.37 9.97
CA ILE A 40 2.66 -0.93 9.34
C ILE A 40 3.87 -1.62 9.99
N ASP A 41 3.61 -2.74 10.66
CA ASP A 41 4.66 -3.61 11.17
C ASP A 41 5.22 -4.47 10.03
N LEU A 42 6.37 -4.09 9.50
CA LEU A 42 7.00 -4.78 8.38
C LEU A 42 7.53 -6.16 8.77
N ASP A 43 7.76 -6.44 10.06
CA ASP A 43 8.16 -7.77 10.52
C ASP A 43 6.97 -8.76 10.56
N ARG A 44 5.73 -8.25 10.52
CA ARG A 44 4.51 -9.07 10.46
C ARG A 44 3.87 -9.08 9.07
N CYS A 45 4.32 -8.21 8.18
CA CYS A 45 3.88 -8.20 6.80
C CYS A 45 4.46 -9.41 6.06
N ARG A 46 3.61 -10.06 5.27
CA ARG A 46 4.07 -11.03 4.28
C ARG A 46 4.68 -10.27 3.12
N ASP A 47 5.81 -10.76 2.63
CA ASP A 47 6.45 -10.18 1.46
C ASP A 47 5.55 -10.34 0.24
N TRP A 48 5.65 -9.39 -0.68
CA TRP A 48 4.88 -9.41 -1.93
C TRP A 48 5.13 -10.69 -2.71
N ASP A 49 6.38 -11.18 -2.75
CA ASP A 49 6.73 -12.43 -3.42
C ASP A 49 6.02 -13.65 -2.84
N ASP A 50 5.85 -13.71 -1.51
CA ASP A 50 5.11 -14.79 -0.85
C ASP A 50 3.63 -14.75 -1.24
N ILE A 51 3.02 -13.56 -1.22
CA ILE A 51 1.62 -13.37 -1.61
C ILE A 51 1.42 -13.71 -3.09
N ARG A 52 2.36 -13.29 -3.95
CA ARG A 52 2.34 -13.53 -5.38
C ARG A 52 2.40 -15.02 -5.70
N ALA A 53 3.34 -15.73 -5.08
CA ALA A 53 3.50 -17.18 -5.23
C ALA A 53 2.26 -17.94 -4.73
N GLU A 54 1.68 -17.55 -3.60
CA GLU A 54 0.46 -18.16 -3.05
C GLU A 54 -0.76 -17.96 -3.96
N LYS A 55 -0.89 -16.76 -4.56
CA LYS A 55 -2.03 -16.42 -5.44
C LYS A 55 -1.84 -16.88 -6.90
N GLY A 56 -0.69 -17.46 -7.24
CA GLY A 56 -0.37 -17.84 -8.62
C GLY A 56 -0.32 -16.64 -9.56
N LEU A 57 0.02 -15.46 -9.04
CA LEU A 57 0.13 -14.24 -9.83
C LEU A 57 1.42 -14.28 -10.68
N PRO A 58 1.39 -13.77 -11.92
CA PRO A 58 2.58 -13.72 -12.78
C PRO A 58 3.67 -12.85 -12.14
N GLU A 59 4.93 -13.09 -12.50
CA GLU A 59 6.01 -12.18 -12.11
C GLU A 59 5.66 -10.79 -12.61
N GLN A 60 5.73 -9.79 -11.71
CA GLN A 60 5.69 -8.42 -12.15
C GLN A 60 6.98 -8.22 -12.95
N SER A 61 6.88 -8.22 -14.28
CA SER A 61 7.96 -7.71 -15.11
C SER A 61 8.30 -6.31 -14.59
N ASP A 62 9.59 -5.99 -14.47
CA ASP A 62 10.16 -4.67 -14.11
C ASP A 62 9.72 -3.50 -15.03
N GLU A 63 8.63 -3.65 -15.75
CA GLU A 63 7.99 -2.67 -16.62
C GLU A 63 6.76 -2.05 -15.93
N ALA A 64 6.83 -1.84 -14.62
CA ALA A 64 6.00 -0.80 -14.00
C ALA A 64 6.58 0.54 -14.47
N PRO A 65 5.81 1.43 -15.12
CA PRO A 65 6.33 2.72 -15.53
C PRO A 65 6.76 3.46 -14.27
N HIS A 66 8.05 3.82 -14.21
CA HIS A 66 8.54 4.85 -13.30
C HIS A 66 7.65 6.07 -13.51
N VAL A 67 6.78 6.36 -12.54
CA VAL A 67 6.10 7.65 -12.47
C VAL A 67 7.19 8.65 -12.10
N ALA A 68 7.66 9.36 -13.13
CA ALA A 68 8.63 10.45 -13.05
C ALA A 68 7.99 11.74 -12.53
#